data_AF-A0A6G0XFD2-F1
#
_entry.id   AF-A0A6G0XFD2-F1
#
_cell.length_a   1.000
_cell.length_b   1.000
_cell.length_c   1.000
_cell.angle_alpha   90.00
_cell.angle_beta   90.00
_cell.angle_gamma   90.00
#
_symmetry.space_group_name_H-M   'P 1'
#
loop_
_entity.id
_entity.type
_entity.pdbx_description
1 polymer ?
#
loop_
_entity_poly.entity_id
_entity_poly.type
_entity_poly.pdbx_seq_one_letter_code
_entity_poly.pdbx_strand_id
1 'polypeptide(L)'
;MPRKGPPKSTRREEREKERQREADARRREEMKAQRAEEALRQFQRRAEMPDSKAAQRDLRRGLEAQGDRLERYGESPAQRAARGVIMEKSDSDVGRRIPRGFIMDEFDDYGDDDDI
;
A
#
# COMPACT_ATOMS: atom_id res chain seq x y z
N MET A 1 -34.74 7.95 -30.55
CA MET A 1 -34.13 6.66 -30.94
C MET A 1 -33.48 6.03 -29.72
N PRO A 2 -33.86 4.82 -29.28
CA PRO A 2 -33.19 4.15 -28.17
C PRO A 2 -31.80 3.69 -28.60
N ARG A 3 -30.77 4.10 -27.85
CA ARG A 3 -29.39 3.65 -28.07
C ARG A 3 -29.31 2.15 -27.73
N LYS A 4 -29.16 1.29 -28.74
CA LYS A 4 -28.81 -0.12 -28.52
C LYS A 4 -27.48 -0.16 -27.78
N GLY A 5 -27.51 -0.59 -26.52
CA GLY A 5 -26.31 -0.86 -25.74
C GLY A 5 -25.47 -1.98 -26.40
N PRO A 6 -24.22 -2.15 -25.97
CA PRO A 6 -23.36 -3.19 -26.51
C PRO A 6 -24.02 -4.57 -26.39
N PRO A 7 -23.79 -5.47 -27.36
CA PRO A 7 -24.36 -6.81 -27.35
C PRO A 7 -23.98 -7.53 -26.05
N LYS A 8 -24.93 -8.28 -25.47
CA LYS A 8 -24.67 -9.13 -24.29
C LYS A 8 -23.56 -10.11 -24.64
N SER A 9 -22.48 -10.12 -23.85
CA SER A 9 -21.39 -11.06 -24.04
C SER A 9 -21.87 -12.50 -23.92
N THR A 10 -21.33 -13.37 -24.76
CA THR A 10 -21.61 -14.80 -24.68
C THR A 10 -20.77 -15.45 -23.57
N ARG A 11 -21.23 -16.59 -23.02
CA ARG A 11 -20.44 -17.40 -22.05
C ARG A 11 -19.04 -17.76 -22.56
N ARG A 12 -18.84 -17.84 -23.88
CA ARG A 12 -17.55 -18.12 -24.51
C ARG A 12 -16.62 -16.91 -24.43
N GLU A 13 -17.13 -15.71 -24.72
CA GLU A 13 -16.38 -14.45 -24.59
C GLU A 13 -15.99 -14.15 -23.14
N GLU A 14 -16.83 -14.50 -22.17
CA GLU A 14 -16.51 -14.34 -20.75
C GLU A 14 -15.30 -15.19 -20.34
N ARG A 15 -15.26 -16.46 -20.74
CA ARG A 15 -14.11 -17.35 -20.50
C ARG A 15 -12.84 -16.91 -21.21
N GLU A 16 -12.98 -16.30 -22.39
CA GLU A 16 -11.83 -15.78 -23.13
C GLU A 16 -11.26 -14.50 -22.48
N LYS A 17 -12.14 -13.61 -22.01
CA LYS A 17 -11.75 -12.43 -21.21
C LYS A 17 -11.10 -12.83 -19.89
N GLU A 18 -11.60 -13.87 -19.23
CA GLU A 18 -11.01 -14.38 -18.00
C GLU A 18 -9.59 -14.91 -18.23
N ARG A 19 -9.38 -15.72 -19.27
CA ARG A 19 -8.05 -16.20 -19.67
C ARG A 19 -7.10 -15.06 -20.04
N GLN A 20 -7.57 -14.05 -20.76
CA GLN A 20 -6.77 -12.85 -21.07
C GLN A 20 -6.38 -12.08 -19.81
N ARG A 21 -7.32 -11.86 -18.88
CA ARG A 21 -7.05 -11.19 -17.60
C ARG A 21 -6.01 -11.93 -16.78
N GLU A 22 -6.07 -13.26 -16.75
CA GLU A 22 -5.12 -14.08 -16.02
C GLU A 22 -3.72 -14.05 -16.67
N ALA A 23 -3.63 -14.10 -18.00
CA ALA A 23 -2.37 -13.94 -18.71
C ALA A 23 -1.75 -12.55 -18.50
N ASP A 24 -2.58 -11.51 -18.54
CA ASP A 24 -2.16 -10.14 -18.26
C ASP A 24 -1.72 -9.95 -16.81
N ALA A 25 -2.40 -10.61 -15.86
CA ALA A 25 -2.02 -10.60 -14.45
C ALA A 25 -0.63 -11.19 -14.25
N ARG A 26 -0.35 -12.36 -14.84
CA ARG A 26 0.97 -13.01 -14.81
C ARG A 26 2.07 -12.11 -15.39
N ARG A 27 1.84 -11.55 -16.58
CA ARG A 27 2.79 -10.60 -17.20
C ARG A 27 3.04 -9.37 -16.32
N ARG A 28 2.02 -8.83 -15.66
CA ARG A 28 2.17 -7.70 -14.75
C ARG A 28 2.97 -8.07 -13.51
N GLU A 29 2.83 -9.28 -13.00
CA GLU A 29 3.62 -9.76 -11.86
C GLU A 29 5.08 -9.95 -12.23
N GLU A 30 5.37 -10.57 -13.38
CA GLU A 30 6.72 -10.71 -13.93
C GLU A 30 7.40 -9.34 -14.10
N MET A 31 6.70 -8.38 -14.70
CA MET A 31 7.22 -7.01 -14.87
C MET A 31 7.48 -6.30 -13.54
N LYS A 32 6.66 -6.55 -12.51
CA LYS A 32 6.90 -6.00 -11.17
C LYS A 32 8.11 -6.65 -10.50
N ALA A 33 8.30 -7.96 -10.67
CA ALA A 33 9.45 -8.67 -10.14
C ALA A 33 10.75 -8.14 -10.76
N GLN A 34 10.80 -8.01 -12.09
CA GLN A 34 11.95 -7.46 -12.79
C GLN A 34 12.30 -6.04 -12.32
N ARG A 35 11.30 -5.16 -12.16
CA ARG A 35 11.53 -3.80 -11.64
C ARG A 35 12.02 -3.80 -10.20
N ALA A 36 11.53 -4.71 -9.37
CA ALA A 36 11.97 -4.85 -7.98
C ALA A 36 13.42 -5.32 -7.89
N GLU A 37 13.82 -6.29 -8.71
CA GLU A 37 15.21 -6.74 -8.83
C GLU A 37 16.14 -5.63 -9.31
N GLU A 38 15.71 -4.86 -10.33
CA GLU A 38 16.49 -3.74 -10.84
C GLU A 38 16.67 -2.65 -9.78
N ALA A 39 15.58 -2.27 -9.10
CA ALA A 39 15.62 -1.27 -8.02
C ALA A 39 16.54 -1.71 -6.88
N LEU A 40 16.46 -2.98 -6.47
CA LEU A 40 17.34 -3.56 -5.45
C LEU A 40 18.81 -3.52 -5.89
N ARG A 41 19.10 -3.92 -7.13
CA ARG A 41 20.46 -3.89 -7.68
C ARG A 41 21.03 -2.48 -7.73
N GLN A 42 20.22 -1.49 -8.10
CA GLN A 42 20.64 -0.09 -8.10
C GLN A 42 20.91 0.40 -6.69
N PHE A 43 20.02 0.07 -5.73
CA PHE A 43 20.19 0.42 -4.32
C PHE A 43 21.45 -0.20 -3.72
N GLN A 44 21.73 -1.48 -3.97
CA GLN A 44 22.95 -2.14 -3.49
C GLN A 44 24.24 -1.52 -4.05
N ARG A 45 24.20 -0.91 -5.24
CA ARG A 45 25.36 -0.27 -5.88
C ARG A 45 25.64 1.14 -5.39
N ARG A 46 24.59 1.94 -5.18
CA ARG A 46 24.72 3.38 -4.85
C ARG A 46 24.39 3.70 -3.39
N ALA A 47 23.75 2.77 -2.67
CA ALA A 47 23.23 2.95 -1.32
C ALA A 47 22.33 4.19 -1.15
N GLU A 48 21.74 4.68 -2.23
CA GLU A 48 20.93 5.88 -2.25
C GLU A 48 19.45 5.53 -2.41
N MET A 49 18.60 6.18 -1.59
CA MET A 49 17.16 5.96 -1.63
C MET A 49 16.56 6.56 -2.91
N PRO A 50 15.70 5.82 -3.65
CA PRO A 50 15.03 6.37 -4.82
C PRO A 50 14.09 7.53 -4.45
N ASP A 51 14.08 8.60 -5.25
CA ASP A 51 13.23 9.77 -5.01
C ASP A 51 11.74 9.48 -5.21
N SER A 52 11.43 8.64 -6.21
CA SER A 52 10.03 8.38 -6.56
C SER A 52 9.40 7.34 -5.63
N LYS A 53 8.18 7.61 -5.15
CA LYS A 53 7.40 6.65 -4.34
C LYS A 53 7.19 5.30 -5.05
N ALA A 54 7.14 5.29 -6.39
CA ALA A 54 7.02 4.08 -7.18
C ALA A 54 8.30 3.23 -7.07
N ALA A 55 9.47 3.83 -7.31
CA ALA A 55 10.76 3.15 -7.17
C ALA A 55 11.02 2.70 -5.72
N GLN A 56 10.62 3.48 -4.71
CA GLN A 56 10.69 3.06 -3.31
C GLN A 56 9.82 1.84 -3.00
N ARG A 57 8.66 1.69 -3.67
CA ARG A 57 7.81 0.51 -3.54
C ARG A 57 8.44 -0.71 -4.20
N ASP A 58 9.02 -0.53 -5.37
CA ASP A 58 9.71 -1.61 -6.08
C ASP A 58 10.97 -2.05 -5.31
N LEU A 59 11.73 -1.11 -4.75
CA LEU A 59 12.84 -1.39 -3.84
C LEU A 59 12.38 -2.16 -2.59
N ARG A 60 11.27 -1.75 -1.96
CA ARG A 60 10.73 -2.47 -0.80
C ARG A 60 10.38 -3.92 -1.16
N ARG A 61 9.76 -4.16 -2.32
CA ARG A 61 9.47 -5.52 -2.78
C ARG A 61 10.75 -6.33 -3.01
N GLY A 62 11.77 -5.72 -3.59
CA GLY A 62 13.07 -6.36 -3.81
C GLY A 62 13.73 -6.77 -2.50
N LEU A 63 13.72 -5.88 -1.50
CA LEU A 63 14.23 -6.18 -0.15
C LEU A 63 13.41 -7.28 0.53
N GLU A 64 12.08 -7.20 0.49
CA GLU A 64 11.19 -8.23 1.07
C GLU A 64 11.44 -9.62 0.45
N ALA A 65 11.75 -9.68 -0.85
CA ALA A 65 12.12 -10.92 -1.54
C ALA A 65 13.46 -11.52 -1.06
N GLN A 66 14.38 -10.69 -0.54
CA GLN A 66 15.62 -11.16 0.10
C GLN A 66 15.45 -11.46 1.61
N GLY A 67 14.28 -11.19 2.17
CA GLY A 67 14.03 -11.31 3.62
C GLY A 67 14.34 -10.04 4.42
N ASP A 68 14.75 -8.97 3.74
CA ASP A 68 15.04 -7.69 4.37
C ASP A 68 13.82 -6.76 4.35
N ARG A 69 13.77 -5.81 5.29
CA ARG A 69 12.68 -4.83 5.36
C ARG A 69 13.23 -3.41 5.34
N LEU A 70 12.67 -2.58 4.45
CA LEU A 70 12.96 -1.15 4.46
C LEU A 70 12.28 -0.47 5.65
N GLU A 71 13.06 -0.19 6.69
CA GLU A 71 12.59 0.54 7.86
C GLU A 71 12.43 2.03 7.57
N ARG A 72 11.46 2.67 8.23
CA ARG A 72 11.37 4.14 8.25
C ARG A 72 11.95 4.64 9.55
N TYR A 73 12.91 5.53 9.45
CA TYR A 73 13.44 6.22 10.62
C TYR A 73 12.32 7.06 11.29
N GLY A 74 12.19 6.95 12.62
CA GLY A 74 11.22 7.71 13.41
C GLY A 74 9.80 7.14 13.51
N GLU A 75 9.54 5.92 13.03
CA GLU A 75 8.23 5.28 13.20
C GLU A 75 8.11 4.56 14.55
N SER A 76 7.06 4.88 15.32
CA SER A 76 6.84 4.25 16.63
C SER A 76 6.43 2.77 16.51
N PRO A 77 6.67 1.93 17.53
CA PRO A 77 6.22 0.55 17.54
C PRO A 77 4.70 0.41 17.32
N ALA A 78 3.90 1.33 17.87
CA ALA A 78 2.44 1.38 17.69
C ALA A 78 2.05 1.65 16.22
N GLN A 79 2.74 2.58 15.56
CA GLN A 79 2.55 2.86 14.13
C GLN A 79 2.92 1.64 13.27
N ARG A 80 3.98 0.92 13.64
CA ARG A 80 4.40 -0.31 12.96
C ARG A 80 3.36 -1.43 13.10
N ALA A 81 2.78 -1.61 14.28
CA ALA A 81 1.74 -2.60 14.55
C ALA A 81 0.41 -2.29 13.82
N ALA A 82 0.08 -1.00 13.67
CA ALA A 82 -1.13 -0.57 12.96
C ALA A 82 -1.03 -0.69 11.41
N ARG A 83 0.13 -1.07 10.85
CA ARG A 83 0.30 -1.26 9.40
C ARG A 83 -0.37 -2.55 8.94
N GLY A 84 -1.25 -2.44 7.96
CA GLY A 84 -1.95 -3.60 7.37
C GLY A 84 -3.22 -4.00 8.10
N VAL A 85 -3.48 -3.41 9.27
CA VAL A 85 -4.79 -3.49 9.93
C VAL A 85 -5.80 -2.73 9.06
N ILE A 86 -6.69 -3.47 8.42
CA ILE A 86 -7.87 -2.92 7.76
C ILE A 86 -8.73 -2.39 8.90
N MET A 87 -8.89 -1.07 9.01
CA MET A 87 -9.87 -0.51 9.93
C MET A 87 -11.21 -1.16 9.58
N GLU A 88 -11.76 -1.96 10.49
CA GLU A 88 -13.18 -2.30 10.40
C GLU A 88 -13.93 -0.99 10.23
N LYS A 89 -14.90 -0.97 9.30
CA LYS A 89 -15.72 0.22 9.10
C LYS A 89 -16.39 0.49 10.43
N SER A 90 -15.92 1.51 11.13
CA SER A 90 -16.62 2.06 12.28
C SER A 90 -18.02 2.47 11.80
N ASP A 91 -19.06 1.85 12.36
CA ASP A 91 -20.46 2.23 12.12
C ASP A 91 -20.81 3.63 12.66
N SER A 92 -19.85 4.34 13.25
CA SER A 92 -20.03 5.68 13.81
C SER A 92 -19.78 6.77 12.76
N ASP A 93 -20.86 7.45 12.39
CA ASP A 93 -20.94 8.59 11.47
C ASP A 93 -20.44 9.93 12.08
N VAL A 94 -19.38 9.91 12.89
CA VAL A 94 -18.90 11.10 13.61
C VAL A 94 -17.40 11.36 13.36
N GLY A 95 -17.14 12.47 12.67
CA GLY A 95 -16.04 13.41 12.93
C GLY A 95 -14.60 12.90 12.82
N ARG A 96 -13.89 13.32 11.76
CA ARG A 96 -12.42 13.34 11.58
C ARG A 96 -11.66 12.19 12.28
N ARG A 97 -11.50 11.07 11.58
CA ARG A 97 -10.65 9.94 12.02
C ARG A 97 -9.27 10.42 12.44
N ILE A 98 -8.92 10.12 13.69
CA ILE A 98 -7.58 10.23 14.26
C ILE A 98 -6.59 9.48 13.33
N PRO A 99 -5.41 10.05 13.01
CA PRO A 99 -4.40 9.37 12.23
C PRO A 99 -3.99 8.03 12.87
N ARG A 100 -3.77 7.01 12.04
CA ARG A 100 -3.38 5.67 12.52
C ARG A 100 -2.13 5.76 13.41
N GLY A 101 -2.19 5.14 14.59
CA GLY A 101 -1.08 5.09 15.55
C GLY A 101 -0.91 6.37 16.38
N PHE A 102 -1.87 7.28 16.36
CA PHE A 102 -2.00 8.35 17.34
C PHE A 102 -2.93 7.84 18.44
N ILE A 103 -2.37 7.54 19.61
CA ILE A 103 -3.13 7.15 20.81
C ILE A 103 -3.40 8.47 21.55
N MET A 104 -4.67 8.85 21.73
CA MET A 104 -5.02 10.07 22.48
C MET A 104 -4.67 9.96 23.97
N ASP A 105 -4.45 8.74 24.48
CA ASP A 105 -4.15 8.48 25.89
C ASP A 105 -2.80 9.03 26.37
N GLU A 106 -1.94 9.56 25.48
CA GLU A 106 -0.65 10.17 25.84
C GLU A 106 -0.70 11.71 25.87
N PHE A 107 -1.87 12.32 25.63
CA PHE A 107 -2.02 13.79 25.54
C PHE A 107 -3.14 14.37 26.44
N ASP A 108 -3.60 13.62 27.44
CA ASP A 108 -4.53 14.09 28.49
C ASP A 108 -3.81 14.26 29.86
N ASP A 109 -2.48 14.40 29.87
CA ASP A 109 -1.68 14.72 31.07
C ASP A 109 -0.77 15.95 30.83
N TYR A 110 -1.33 17.01 30.27
CA TYR A 110 -0.89 18.36 30.61
C TYR A 110 -2.05 19.02 31.33
N GLY A 111 -2.15 18.66 32.62
CA GLY A 111 -2.98 19.36 33.58
C GLY A 111 -2.73 20.85 33.51
N ASP A 112 -3.84 21.57 33.31
CA ASP A 112 -4.23 22.73 34.10
C ASP A 112 -3.35 22.92 35.35
N ASP A 113 -2.36 23.81 35.28
CA ASP A 113 -1.77 24.52 36.44
C ASP A 113 -0.72 25.51 35.94
N ASP A 114 -1.14 26.76 35.72
CA ASP A 114 -0.29 27.94 35.91
C ASP A 114 -1.21 29.13 36.27
N ASP A 115 -1.90 28.99 37.41
CA ASP A 115 -2.28 30.11 38.26
C ASP A 115 -1.16 30.28 39.31
N ILE A 116 -0.28 31.30 39.14
CA ILE A 116 0.39 32.14 40.16
C ILE A 116 1.13 33.30 39.47
#